data_AF-A0A7Y5WEH2-F1
#
_entry.id   AF-A0A7Y5WEH2-F1
#
_cell.length_a   1.000
_cell.length_b   1.000
_cell.length_c   1.000
_cell.angle_alpha   90.00
_cell.angle_beta   90.00
_cell.angle_gamma   90.00
#
_symmetry.space_group_name_H-M   'P 1'
#
loop_
_entity.id
_entity.type
_entity.pdbx_description
1 polymer ?
#
loop_
_entity_poly.entity_id
_entity_poly.type
_entity_poly.pdbx_seq_one_letter_code
_entity_poly.pdbx_strand_id
1 'polypeptide(L)'
;MDSYLPVAEDAWRWVLAQVRYDDAGPWIPQHPGVTEPDAYRDGMYAGIGGLAHALAEVRATRGWTGPEQSLADAVAERLVAPVAEQTTYDFFDGLGSTIGALLALGAPGSEAAVARLLALAEDDGWPQGYVGPPSSLPGTRLNDATLGTASVLLSAVWAHRNGVPGASELAAHAAGVLLAEAEQRETGPHWPFVPARFRTRPEVQMPNWSHGQAGV
;
A
#
# COMPACT_ATOMS: atom_id res chain seq x y z
N MET A 1 21.32 -2.92 32.31
CA MET A 1 21.05 -2.74 30.87
C MET A 1 19.90 -1.76 30.81
N ASP A 2 20.19 -0.52 30.44
CA ASP A 2 19.16 0.52 30.44
C ASP A 2 18.14 0.18 29.36
N SER A 3 16.87 0.17 29.74
CA SER A 3 15.77 -0.18 28.84
C SER A 3 15.56 0.96 27.83
N TYR A 4 15.42 0.62 26.56
CA TYR A 4 15.00 1.57 25.52
C TYR A 4 13.53 2.00 25.64
N LEU A 5 12.75 1.36 26.53
CA LEU A 5 11.32 1.59 26.67
C LEU A 5 10.95 3.06 26.96
N PRO A 6 11.59 3.78 27.91
CA PRO A 6 11.23 5.17 28.17
C PRO A 6 11.45 6.06 26.94
N VAL A 7 12.54 5.86 26.20
CA VAL A 7 12.83 6.60 24.97
C VAL A 7 11.80 6.28 23.89
N ALA A 8 11.39 5.01 23.76
CA ALA A 8 10.36 4.60 22.81
C ALA A 8 9.00 5.22 23.14
N GLU A 9 8.58 5.22 24.41
CA GLU A 9 7.33 5.84 24.85
C GLU A 9 7.35 7.37 24.70
N ASP A 10 8.48 8.02 24.94
CA ASP A 10 8.64 9.46 24.73
C ASP A 10 8.55 9.82 23.24
N ALA A 11 9.24 9.05 22.38
CA ALA A 11 9.19 9.22 20.93
C ALA A 11 7.78 8.99 20.39
N TRP A 12 7.09 7.96 20.89
CA TRP A 12 5.71 7.68 20.46
C TRP A 12 4.73 8.77 20.88
N ARG A 13 4.83 9.29 22.12
CA ARG A 13 4.02 10.45 22.54
C ARG A 13 4.30 11.68 21.67
N TRP A 14 5.55 11.89 21.25
CA TRP A 14 5.89 12.97 20.32
C TRP A 14 5.19 12.78 18.96
N VAL A 15 5.16 11.56 18.41
CA VAL A 15 4.44 11.24 17.16
C VAL A 15 2.94 11.54 17.31
N LEU A 16 2.31 11.05 18.38
CA LEU A 16 0.88 11.28 18.62
C LEU A 16 0.54 12.77 18.72
N ALA A 17 1.44 13.59 19.28
CA ALA A 17 1.27 15.04 19.35
C ALA A 17 1.36 15.75 17.97
N GLN A 18 1.85 15.08 16.92
CA GLN A 18 1.88 15.63 15.56
C GLN A 18 0.58 15.36 14.79
N VAL A 19 -0.26 14.43 15.25
CA VAL A 19 -1.51 14.10 14.55
C VAL A 19 -2.48 15.27 14.63
N ARG A 20 -3.05 15.62 13.49
CA ARG A 20 -4.03 16.69 13.34
C ARG A 20 -5.34 16.14 12.82
N TYR A 21 -6.38 16.96 12.92
CA TYR A 21 -7.73 16.64 12.47
C TYR A 21 -8.26 17.79 11.63
N ASP A 22 -8.95 17.43 10.56
CA ASP A 22 -9.87 18.28 9.80
C ASP A 22 -11.25 17.59 9.73
N ASP A 23 -12.17 18.17 8.97
CA ASP A 23 -13.52 17.60 8.79
C ASP A 23 -13.52 16.22 8.12
N ALA A 24 -12.42 15.85 7.46
CA ALA A 24 -12.26 14.57 6.76
C ALA A 24 -11.63 13.49 7.64
N GLY A 25 -11.00 13.84 8.77
CA GLY A 25 -10.43 12.90 9.74
C GLY A 25 -8.97 13.19 10.09
N PRO A 26 -8.23 12.20 10.64
CA PRO A 26 -6.84 12.41 11.04
C PRO A 26 -5.92 12.62 9.82
N TRP A 27 -4.83 13.34 10.04
CA TRP A 27 -3.71 13.45 9.12
C TRP A 27 -2.42 13.82 9.86
N ILE A 28 -1.27 13.61 9.22
CA ILE A 28 0.05 13.93 9.78
C ILE A 28 0.76 14.92 8.85
N PRO A 29 1.35 16.02 9.36
CA PRO A 29 2.14 16.93 8.54
C PRO A 29 3.47 16.29 8.12
N GLN A 30 3.80 16.35 6.83
CA GLN A 30 5.06 15.80 6.30
C GLN A 30 6.32 16.51 6.80
N HIS A 31 6.20 17.79 7.18
CA HIS A 31 7.27 18.58 7.76
C HIS A 31 6.71 19.73 8.62
N PRO A 32 7.54 20.36 9.48
CA PRO A 32 7.13 21.56 10.21
C PRO A 32 6.65 22.65 9.26
N GLY A 33 5.53 23.29 9.61
CA GLY A 33 4.94 24.41 8.83
C GLY A 33 3.84 24.03 7.85
N VAL A 34 3.63 22.74 7.56
CA VAL A 34 2.43 22.29 6.83
C VAL A 34 1.20 22.61 7.68
N THR A 35 0.17 23.24 7.10
CA THR A 35 -1.09 23.59 7.79
C THR A 35 -2.29 22.80 7.29
N GLU A 36 -2.20 22.22 6.09
CA GLU A 36 -3.27 21.46 5.43
C GLU A 36 -2.75 20.08 5.00
N PRO A 37 -3.62 19.06 4.91
CA PRO A 37 -3.22 17.74 4.46
C PRO A 37 -2.81 17.72 2.98
N ASP A 38 -1.88 16.84 2.64
CA ASP A 38 -1.46 16.61 1.26
C ASP A 38 -2.32 15.53 0.55
N ALA A 39 -2.08 15.34 -0.75
CA ALA A 39 -2.83 14.38 -1.58
C ALA A 39 -2.60 12.90 -1.19
N TYR A 40 -1.52 12.61 -0.48
CA TYR A 40 -1.11 11.28 -0.01
C TYR A 40 -1.36 11.10 1.50
N ARG A 41 -2.21 11.95 2.10
CA ARG A 41 -2.54 11.91 3.54
C ARG A 41 -2.98 10.54 4.06
N ASP A 42 -3.55 9.71 3.18
CA ASP A 42 -4.11 8.39 3.50
C ASP A 42 -3.09 7.25 3.28
N GLY A 43 -1.97 7.53 2.62
CA GLY A 43 -0.98 6.53 2.23
C GLY A 43 -0.21 5.89 3.39
N MET A 44 0.32 4.69 3.14
CA MET A 44 1.25 3.94 3.97
C MET A 44 2.60 4.64 4.09
N TYR A 45 3.08 5.27 3.01
CA TYR A 45 4.43 5.84 2.99
C TYR A 45 4.55 7.17 3.72
N ALA A 46 3.62 8.09 3.47
CA ALA A 46 3.68 9.48 3.98
C ALA A 46 2.45 9.90 4.81
N GLY A 47 1.48 9.00 4.98
CA GLY A 47 0.18 9.32 5.55
C GLY A 47 -0.21 8.49 6.77
N ILE A 48 -1.50 8.50 7.08
CA ILE A 48 -2.07 7.77 8.22
C ILE A 48 -2.06 6.25 8.05
N GLY A 49 -1.88 5.73 6.83
CA GLY A 49 -1.64 4.31 6.61
C GLY A 49 -0.35 3.84 7.29
N GLY A 50 0.70 4.67 7.29
CA GLY A 50 1.95 4.36 7.99
C GLY A 50 1.77 4.39 9.52
N LEU A 51 0.94 5.34 10.00
CA LEU A 51 0.57 5.44 11.41
C LEU A 51 -0.21 4.22 11.90
N ALA A 52 -1.06 3.64 11.06
CA ALA A 52 -1.76 2.40 11.35
C ALA A 52 -0.80 1.24 11.64
N HIS A 53 0.26 1.10 10.84
CA HIS A 53 1.31 0.10 11.09
C HIS A 53 2.08 0.38 12.38
N ALA A 54 2.42 1.65 12.67
CA ALA A 54 3.08 2.01 13.93
C ALA A 54 2.20 1.68 15.16
N LEU A 55 0.90 1.97 15.09
CA LEU A 55 -0.07 1.58 16.12
C LEU A 55 -0.10 0.06 16.32
N ALA A 56 -0.08 -0.71 15.23
CA ALA A 56 -0.06 -2.18 15.31
C ALA A 56 1.18 -2.70 16.04
N GLU A 57 2.36 -2.12 15.79
CA GLU A 57 3.61 -2.46 16.51
C GLU A 57 3.53 -2.10 18.00
N VAL A 58 2.95 -0.95 18.35
CA VAL A 58 2.69 -0.60 19.76
C VAL A 58 1.79 -1.67 20.40
N ARG A 59 0.73 -2.09 19.70
CA ARG A 59 -0.21 -3.13 20.17
C ARG A 59 0.46 -4.47 20.43
N ALA A 60 1.49 -4.80 19.65
CA ALA A 60 2.24 -6.06 19.79
C ALA A 60 3.04 -6.13 21.11
N THR A 61 3.34 -4.98 21.73
CA THR A 61 4.12 -4.91 22.98
C THR A 61 3.28 -4.56 24.20
N ARG A 62 2.17 -3.84 24.03
CA ARG A 62 1.21 -3.50 25.09
C ARG A 62 -0.17 -3.19 24.51
N GLY A 63 -1.20 -3.17 25.36
CA GLY A 63 -2.51 -2.66 24.96
C GLY A 63 -2.45 -1.18 24.55
N TRP A 64 -3.33 -0.78 23.64
CA TRP A 64 -3.55 0.63 23.34
C TRP A 64 -4.21 1.34 24.52
N THR A 65 -3.80 2.58 24.71
CA THR A 65 -4.49 3.57 25.54
C THR A 65 -5.76 4.03 24.84
N GLY A 66 -6.66 4.69 25.58
CA GLY A 66 -7.88 5.27 25.01
C GLY A 66 -7.62 6.18 23.80
N PRO A 67 -6.69 7.16 23.89
CA PRO A 67 -6.35 8.01 22.75
C PRO A 67 -5.80 7.25 21.52
N GLU A 68 -4.98 6.22 21.73
CA GLU A 68 -4.46 5.38 20.64
C GLU A 68 -5.57 4.57 19.97
N GLN A 69 -6.52 4.02 20.75
CA GLN A 69 -7.69 3.35 20.21
C GLN A 69 -8.57 4.31 19.41
N SER A 70 -8.88 5.50 19.94
CA SER A 70 -9.68 6.50 19.23
C SER A 70 -9.02 6.96 17.93
N LEU A 71 -7.70 7.08 17.91
CA LEU A 71 -6.94 7.37 16.70
C LEU A 71 -7.01 6.21 15.70
N ALA A 72 -6.83 4.96 16.15
CA ALA A 72 -6.95 3.78 15.29
C ALA A 72 -8.35 3.71 14.62
N ASP A 73 -9.41 3.95 15.39
CA ASP A 73 -10.78 3.96 14.88
C ASP A 73 -10.98 5.06 13.82
N ALA A 74 -10.50 6.28 14.10
CA ALA A 74 -10.60 7.41 13.18
C ALA A 74 -9.78 7.21 11.89
N VAL A 75 -8.61 6.56 11.99
CA VAL A 75 -7.81 6.18 10.81
C VAL A 75 -8.56 5.15 9.97
N ALA A 76 -9.13 4.12 10.59
CA ALA A 76 -9.90 3.11 9.87
C ALA A 76 -11.11 3.71 9.14
N GLU A 77 -11.88 4.57 9.81
CA GLU A 77 -13.02 5.28 9.20
C GLU A 77 -12.59 6.10 7.98
N ARG A 78 -11.52 6.89 8.14
CA ARG A 78 -10.96 7.71 7.06
C ARG A 78 -10.52 6.87 5.86
N LEU A 79 -9.83 5.76 6.10
CA LEU A 79 -9.31 4.89 5.05
C LEU A 79 -10.40 4.14 4.29
N VAL A 80 -11.52 3.81 4.93
CA VAL A 80 -12.65 3.14 4.28
C VAL A 80 -13.46 4.10 3.41
N ALA A 81 -13.62 5.36 3.84
CA ALA A 81 -14.48 6.33 3.17
C ALA A 81 -14.25 6.49 1.65
N PRO A 82 -13.00 6.59 1.13
CA PRO A 82 -12.78 6.79 -0.31
C PRO A 82 -12.74 5.49 -1.13
N VAL A 83 -12.83 4.30 -0.51
CA VAL A 83 -12.56 3.01 -1.18
C VAL A 83 -13.41 2.80 -2.45
N ALA A 84 -14.69 3.18 -2.42
CA ALA A 84 -15.60 2.97 -3.54
C ALA A 84 -15.18 3.74 -4.80
N GLU A 85 -14.55 4.90 -4.64
CA GLU A 85 -14.16 5.79 -5.73
C GLU A 85 -12.68 5.67 -6.10
N GLN A 86 -11.86 5.11 -5.22
CA GLN A 86 -10.42 4.95 -5.43
C GLN A 86 -10.13 4.10 -6.68
N THR A 87 -9.12 4.53 -7.44
CA THR A 87 -8.64 3.86 -8.65
C THR A 87 -7.15 3.48 -8.55
N THR A 88 -6.40 4.17 -7.69
CA THR A 88 -5.01 3.82 -7.38
C THR A 88 -4.96 2.53 -6.58
N TYR A 89 -4.09 1.60 -6.95
CA TYR A 89 -4.03 0.24 -6.37
C TYR A 89 -2.75 -0.07 -5.60
N ASP A 90 -1.74 0.78 -5.69
CA ASP A 90 -0.38 0.51 -5.23
C ASP A 90 -0.22 0.34 -3.70
N PHE A 91 0.99 -0.06 -3.31
CA PHE A 91 1.40 -0.31 -1.93
C PHE A 91 1.52 0.96 -1.07
N PHE A 92 1.76 2.12 -1.69
CA PHE A 92 2.03 3.36 -0.97
C PHE A 92 0.76 4.12 -0.66
N ASP A 93 -0.09 4.39 -1.64
CA ASP A 93 -1.22 5.33 -1.53
C ASP A 93 -2.54 4.73 -2.03
N GLY A 94 -2.48 3.57 -2.69
CA GLY A 94 -3.64 2.92 -3.28
C GLY A 94 -4.41 1.97 -2.36
N LEU A 95 -5.31 1.20 -2.98
CA LEU A 95 -6.09 0.17 -2.31
C LEU A 95 -5.23 -0.88 -1.60
N GLY A 96 -4.02 -1.18 -2.10
CA GLY A 96 -3.06 -2.05 -1.41
C GLY A 96 -2.61 -1.49 -0.06
N SER A 97 -2.27 -0.20 -0.01
CA SER A 97 -2.02 0.54 1.24
C SER A 97 -3.20 0.47 2.20
N THR A 98 -4.42 0.74 1.71
CA THR A 98 -5.65 0.66 2.53
C THR A 98 -5.85 -0.73 3.14
N ILE A 99 -5.67 -1.81 2.35
CA ILE A 99 -5.77 -3.18 2.85
C ILE A 99 -4.74 -3.42 3.96
N GLY A 100 -3.46 -3.07 3.72
CA GLY A 100 -2.39 -3.26 4.70
C GLY A 100 -2.67 -2.55 6.02
N ALA A 101 -3.08 -1.30 5.97
CA ALA A 101 -3.37 -0.48 7.15
C ALA A 101 -4.58 -1.01 7.95
N LEU A 102 -5.69 -1.34 7.28
CA LEU A 102 -6.89 -1.86 7.95
C LEU A 102 -6.60 -3.21 8.62
N LEU A 103 -5.88 -4.11 7.95
CA LEU A 103 -5.45 -5.38 8.52
C LEU A 103 -4.51 -5.19 9.71
N ALA A 104 -3.56 -4.24 9.62
CA ALA A 104 -2.66 -3.92 10.73
C ALA A 104 -3.42 -3.46 11.99
N LEU A 105 -4.45 -2.63 11.80
CA LEU A 105 -5.34 -2.20 12.88
C LEU A 105 -6.28 -3.31 13.37
N GLY A 106 -6.49 -4.38 12.59
CA GLY A 106 -7.56 -5.35 12.84
C GLY A 106 -8.95 -4.72 12.69
N ALA A 107 -9.07 -3.72 11.82
CA ALA A 107 -10.28 -2.98 11.55
C ALA A 107 -11.05 -3.59 10.34
N PRO A 108 -12.38 -3.43 10.27
CA PRO A 108 -13.17 -3.86 9.12
C PRO A 108 -12.90 -2.98 7.87
N GLY A 109 -13.35 -3.44 6.70
CA GLY A 109 -13.37 -2.66 5.46
C GLY A 109 -12.37 -3.13 4.39
N SER A 110 -11.42 -4.01 4.71
CA SER A 110 -10.51 -4.60 3.72
C SER A 110 -11.25 -5.37 2.64
N GLU A 111 -12.42 -5.93 2.93
CA GLU A 111 -13.30 -6.60 1.97
C GLU A 111 -13.78 -5.67 0.85
N ALA A 112 -14.07 -4.40 1.17
CA ALA A 112 -14.47 -3.41 0.18
C ALA A 112 -13.29 -3.05 -0.73
N ALA A 113 -12.09 -2.92 -0.16
CA ALA A 113 -10.88 -2.61 -0.92
C ALA A 113 -10.46 -3.77 -1.84
N VAL A 114 -10.55 -5.02 -1.35
CA VAL A 114 -10.33 -6.23 -2.18
C VAL A 114 -11.36 -6.31 -3.30
N ALA A 115 -12.65 -6.11 -3.01
CA ALA A 115 -13.70 -6.09 -4.02
C ALA A 115 -13.46 -5.00 -5.07
N ARG A 116 -12.98 -3.82 -4.65
CA ARG A 116 -12.63 -2.74 -5.55
C ARG A 116 -11.45 -3.09 -6.45
N LEU A 117 -10.39 -3.71 -5.92
CA LEU A 117 -9.26 -4.18 -6.72
C LEU A 117 -9.70 -5.20 -7.78
N LEU A 118 -10.57 -6.14 -7.42
CA LEU A 118 -11.16 -7.08 -8.38
C LEU A 118 -11.97 -6.36 -9.45
N ALA A 119 -12.77 -5.37 -9.08
CA ALA A 119 -13.58 -4.60 -10.03
C ALA A 119 -12.74 -3.73 -10.99
N LEU A 120 -11.52 -3.36 -10.60
CA LEU A 120 -10.57 -2.59 -11.43
C LEU A 120 -9.65 -3.48 -12.26
N ALA A 121 -9.67 -4.80 -12.05
CA ALA A 121 -8.78 -5.71 -12.75
C ALA A 121 -9.16 -5.83 -14.23
N GLU A 122 -8.18 -5.75 -15.12
CA GLU A 122 -8.29 -6.19 -16.50
C GLU A 122 -7.58 -7.55 -16.66
N ASP A 123 -7.80 -8.21 -17.81
CA ASP A 123 -7.24 -9.54 -18.12
C ASP A 123 -5.71 -9.57 -17.98
N ASP A 124 -5.05 -8.43 -18.19
CA ASP A 124 -3.59 -8.28 -18.23
C ASP A 124 -3.05 -7.40 -17.08
N GLY A 125 -3.83 -7.20 -16.02
CA GLY A 125 -3.45 -6.48 -14.81
C GLY A 125 -4.19 -5.17 -14.61
N TRP A 126 -3.57 -4.25 -13.86
CA TRP A 126 -4.18 -2.97 -13.48
C TRP A 126 -3.50 -1.79 -14.19
N PRO A 127 -4.23 -0.98 -14.97
CA PRO A 127 -3.66 0.19 -15.65
C PRO A 127 -3.06 1.20 -14.68
N GLN A 128 -1.87 1.71 -15.01
CA GLN A 128 -1.25 2.76 -14.24
C GLN A 128 -1.68 4.17 -14.62
N GLY A 129 -1.90 5.00 -13.61
CA GLY A 129 -2.29 6.40 -13.76
C GLY A 129 -1.11 7.37 -13.86
N TYR A 130 0.05 7.01 -13.31
CA TYR A 130 1.22 7.90 -13.21
C TYR A 130 2.35 7.59 -14.21
N VAL A 131 2.26 6.45 -14.92
CA VAL A 131 3.23 6.06 -15.96
C VAL A 131 2.51 5.97 -17.30
N GLY A 132 3.02 6.69 -18.30
CA GLY A 132 2.42 6.74 -19.63
C GLY A 132 3.32 7.43 -20.68
N PRO A 133 2.76 7.85 -21.82
CA PRO A 133 3.51 8.54 -22.86
C PRO A 133 4.22 9.81 -22.34
N PRO A 134 5.44 10.12 -22.82
CA PRO A 134 6.17 9.44 -23.90
C PRO A 134 7.13 8.34 -23.42
N SER A 135 7.26 8.10 -22.11
CA SER A 135 8.20 7.11 -21.55
C SER A 135 7.71 5.67 -21.69
N SER A 136 6.41 5.48 -21.90
CA SER A 136 5.74 4.20 -22.09
C SER A 136 4.47 4.35 -22.94
N LEU A 137 3.88 3.25 -23.37
CA LEU A 137 2.63 3.26 -24.15
C LEU A 137 1.40 3.52 -23.23
N PRO A 138 0.25 3.98 -23.78
CA PRO A 138 -0.98 4.14 -23.01
C PRO A 138 -1.42 2.84 -22.32
N GLY A 139 -2.00 2.95 -21.12
CA GLY A 139 -2.45 1.78 -20.36
C GLY A 139 -1.31 0.92 -19.82
N THR A 140 -0.15 1.52 -19.55
CA THR A 140 1.01 0.78 -19.03
C THR A 140 0.67 0.01 -17.75
N ARG A 141 1.23 -1.19 -17.63
CA ARG A 141 1.25 -2.00 -16.40
C ARG A 141 2.64 -1.93 -15.79
N LEU A 142 2.73 -2.16 -14.49
CA LEU A 142 3.99 -2.35 -13.78
C LEU A 142 4.00 -3.71 -13.09
N ASN A 143 5.18 -4.29 -12.90
CA ASN A 143 5.33 -5.61 -12.26
C ASN A 143 5.71 -5.55 -10.79
N ASP A 144 6.31 -4.45 -10.31
CA ASP A 144 7.03 -4.41 -9.05
C ASP A 144 6.16 -4.43 -7.78
N ALA A 145 6.82 -4.58 -6.64
CA ALA A 145 6.20 -4.77 -5.33
C ALA A 145 5.59 -3.50 -4.72
N THR A 146 5.88 -2.33 -5.28
CA THR A 146 5.34 -1.07 -4.75
C THR A 146 4.26 -0.48 -5.61
N LEU A 147 4.47 -0.37 -6.93
CA LEU A 147 3.54 0.27 -7.87
C LEU A 147 2.85 -0.72 -8.81
N GLY A 148 3.36 -1.94 -8.90
CA GLY A 148 2.95 -2.91 -9.90
C GLY A 148 2.05 -4.02 -9.39
N THR A 149 1.86 -5.01 -10.24
CA THR A 149 1.02 -6.18 -9.97
C THR A 149 1.51 -6.97 -8.74
N ALA A 150 2.81 -6.98 -8.44
CA ALA A 150 3.30 -7.62 -7.23
C ALA A 150 2.83 -6.92 -5.95
N SER A 151 2.56 -5.60 -5.97
CA SER A 151 1.91 -4.92 -4.83
C SER A 151 0.48 -5.45 -4.58
N VAL A 152 -0.27 -5.73 -5.65
CA VAL A 152 -1.62 -6.32 -5.56
C VAL A 152 -1.54 -7.74 -5.03
N LEU A 153 -0.61 -8.55 -5.54
CA LEU A 153 -0.39 -9.92 -5.07
C LEU A 153 -0.02 -9.93 -3.58
N LEU A 154 0.92 -9.08 -3.15
CA LEU A 154 1.31 -8.97 -1.75
C LEU A 154 0.11 -8.63 -0.85
N SER A 155 -0.67 -7.62 -1.24
CA SER A 155 -1.88 -7.19 -0.53
C SER A 155 -2.92 -8.31 -0.45
N ALA A 156 -3.13 -9.03 -1.55
CA ALA A 156 -4.06 -10.16 -1.64
C ALA A 156 -3.63 -11.34 -0.75
N VAL A 157 -2.33 -11.66 -0.70
CA VAL A 157 -1.79 -12.71 0.19
C VAL A 157 -2.00 -12.35 1.66
N TRP A 158 -1.78 -11.09 2.04
CA TRP A 158 -2.06 -10.62 3.41
C TRP A 158 -3.55 -10.67 3.75
N ALA A 159 -4.40 -10.21 2.84
CA ALA A 159 -5.85 -10.29 3.00
C ALA A 159 -6.33 -11.75 3.10
N HIS A 160 -5.77 -12.65 2.30
CA HIS A 160 -6.09 -14.07 2.33
C HIS A 160 -5.72 -14.73 3.67
N ARG A 161 -4.53 -14.41 4.21
CA ARG A 161 -4.10 -14.89 5.54
C ARG A 161 -5.02 -14.44 6.66
N ASN A 162 -5.73 -13.32 6.49
CA ASN A 162 -6.69 -12.77 7.44
C ASN A 162 -8.15 -13.14 7.11
N GLY A 163 -8.38 -14.06 6.16
CA GLY A 163 -9.72 -14.54 5.84
C GLY A 163 -10.62 -13.53 5.12
N VAL A 164 -10.05 -12.50 4.48
CA VAL A 164 -10.84 -11.49 3.75
C VAL A 164 -11.46 -12.13 2.50
N PRO A 165 -12.79 -11.99 2.28
CA PRO A 165 -13.47 -12.50 1.09
C PRO A 165 -12.86 -11.95 -0.22
N GLY A 166 -12.82 -12.78 -1.26
CA GLY A 166 -12.26 -12.41 -2.58
C GLY A 166 -10.72 -12.38 -2.65
N ALA A 167 -10.01 -12.40 -1.51
CA ALA A 167 -8.56 -12.28 -1.50
C ALA A 167 -7.83 -13.43 -2.23
N SER A 168 -8.37 -14.65 -2.17
CA SER A 168 -7.80 -15.79 -2.91
C SER A 168 -7.95 -15.64 -4.42
N GLU A 169 -9.07 -15.07 -4.88
CA GLU A 169 -9.32 -14.80 -6.31
C GLU A 169 -8.39 -13.70 -6.80
N LEU A 170 -8.27 -12.61 -6.04
CA LEU A 170 -7.36 -11.51 -6.34
C LEU A 170 -5.90 -11.99 -6.41
N ALA A 171 -5.47 -12.82 -5.45
CA ALA A 171 -4.12 -13.39 -5.45
C ALA A 171 -3.87 -14.28 -6.67
N ALA A 172 -4.83 -15.13 -7.05
CA ALA A 172 -4.72 -15.99 -8.23
C ALA A 172 -4.62 -15.16 -9.52
N HIS A 173 -5.44 -14.12 -9.66
CA HIS A 173 -5.39 -13.22 -10.82
C HIS A 173 -4.05 -12.48 -10.91
N ALA A 174 -3.62 -11.84 -9.83
CA ALA A 174 -2.36 -11.10 -9.79
C ALA A 174 -1.14 -12.01 -10.07
N ALA A 175 -1.13 -13.23 -9.53
CA ALA A 175 -0.10 -14.21 -9.82
C ALA A 175 -0.12 -14.65 -11.29
N GLY A 176 -1.30 -14.84 -11.89
CA GLY A 176 -1.46 -15.16 -13.30
C GLY A 176 -0.89 -14.07 -14.21
N VAL A 177 -1.19 -12.80 -13.91
CA VAL A 177 -0.65 -11.64 -14.62
C VAL A 177 0.88 -11.60 -14.52
N LEU A 178 1.45 -11.74 -13.32
CA LEU A 178 2.91 -11.76 -13.16
C LEU A 178 3.56 -12.90 -13.94
N LEU A 179 3.02 -14.13 -13.84
CA LEU A 179 3.57 -15.27 -14.57
C LEU A 179 3.52 -15.07 -16.09
N ALA A 180 2.49 -14.40 -16.61
CA ALA A 180 2.38 -14.05 -18.03
C ALA A 180 3.40 -12.99 -18.48
N GLU A 181 3.79 -12.08 -17.59
CA GLU A 181 4.77 -11.01 -17.86
C GLU A 181 6.23 -11.44 -17.60
N ALA A 182 6.47 -12.68 -17.19
CA ALA A 182 7.81 -13.20 -16.94
C ALA A 182 8.63 -13.36 -18.23
N GLU A 183 9.75 -12.65 -18.34
CA GLU A 183 10.72 -12.82 -19.42
C GLU A 183 11.68 -13.98 -19.11
N GLN A 184 11.75 -15.00 -19.96
CA GLN A 184 12.74 -16.07 -19.81
C GLN A 184 14.13 -15.61 -20.27
N ARG A 185 15.12 -15.68 -19.38
CA ARG A 185 16.54 -15.40 -19.66
C ARG A 185 17.39 -16.63 -19.35
N GLU A 186 18.65 -16.64 -19.80
CA GLU A 186 19.59 -17.74 -19.49
C GLU A 186 19.77 -17.96 -17.98
N THR A 187 19.64 -16.91 -17.18
CA THR A 187 19.75 -16.93 -15.72
C THR A 187 18.44 -17.23 -14.99
N GLY A 188 17.38 -17.58 -15.72
CA GLY A 188 16.04 -17.81 -15.18
C GLY A 188 15.04 -16.70 -15.52
N PRO A 189 13.84 -16.75 -14.91
CA PRO A 189 12.79 -15.77 -15.18
C PRO A 189 13.17 -14.38 -14.66
N HIS A 190 12.73 -13.37 -15.38
CA HIS A 190 12.96 -11.97 -15.08
C HIS A 190 11.68 -11.16 -15.21
N TRP A 191 11.43 -10.27 -14.25
CA TRP A 191 10.32 -9.33 -14.29
C TRP A 191 10.84 -7.90 -14.42
N PRO A 192 10.73 -7.29 -15.61
CA PRO A 192 11.10 -5.89 -15.76
C PRO A 192 10.09 -5.00 -15.03
N PHE A 193 10.53 -3.83 -14.54
CA PHE A 193 9.64 -2.84 -13.91
C PHE A 193 8.43 -2.50 -14.79
N VAL A 194 8.70 -2.17 -16.06
CA VAL A 194 7.72 -1.98 -17.13
C VAL A 194 7.80 -3.15 -18.11
N PRO A 195 6.71 -3.91 -18.35
CA PRO A 195 6.69 -4.98 -19.34
C PRO A 195 7.10 -4.55 -20.74
N ALA A 196 7.73 -5.47 -21.48
CA ALA A 196 8.27 -5.20 -22.82
C ALA A 196 7.28 -4.55 -23.77
N ARG A 197 6.02 -5.02 -23.74
CA ARG A 197 4.93 -4.55 -24.61
C ARG A 197 4.50 -3.10 -24.38
N PHE A 198 4.94 -2.45 -23.30
CA PHE A 198 4.65 -1.05 -23.02
C PHE A 198 5.86 -0.11 -23.13
N ARG A 199 7.07 -0.64 -23.32
CA ARG A 199 8.30 0.16 -23.35
C ARG A 199 8.44 0.92 -24.67
N THR A 200 8.73 2.22 -24.60
CA THR A 200 9.12 3.05 -25.76
C THR A 200 10.63 3.35 -25.78
N ARG A 201 11.35 2.92 -24.75
CA ARG A 201 12.79 3.16 -24.53
C ARG A 201 13.47 1.86 -24.07
N PRO A 202 14.81 1.77 -24.15
CA PRO A 202 15.55 0.67 -23.55
C PRO A 202 15.20 0.48 -22.07
N GLU A 203 15.33 -0.76 -21.62
CA GLU A 203 15.05 -1.15 -20.24
C GLU A 203 15.91 -0.36 -19.24
N VAL A 204 15.26 0.14 -18.19
CA VAL A 204 15.93 0.65 -17.00
C VAL A 204 15.71 -0.35 -15.87
N GLN A 205 16.81 -0.92 -15.39
CA GLN A 205 16.81 -1.92 -14.33
C GLN A 205 16.98 -1.23 -12.97
N MET A 206 16.13 -1.57 -12.01
CA MET A 206 16.24 -1.15 -10.61
C MET A 206 16.09 -2.40 -9.73
N PRO A 207 17.13 -3.27 -9.62
CA PRO A 207 17.03 -4.58 -8.99
C PRO A 207 16.99 -4.51 -7.46
N ASN A 208 16.09 -3.70 -6.92
CA ASN A 208 15.80 -3.57 -5.51
C ASN A 208 14.41 -4.15 -5.21
N TRP A 209 14.05 -4.20 -3.93
CA TRP A 209 12.74 -4.67 -3.50
C TRP A 209 11.59 -3.85 -4.11
N SER A 210 11.72 -2.52 -4.15
CA SER A 210 10.62 -1.65 -4.53
C SER A 210 10.23 -1.75 -6.01
N HIS A 211 11.20 -1.79 -6.92
CA HIS A 211 10.97 -1.60 -8.36
C HIS A 211 11.58 -2.69 -9.24
N GLY A 212 12.03 -3.80 -8.64
CA GLY A 212 12.75 -4.84 -9.37
C GLY A 212 12.30 -6.25 -9.01
N GLN A 213 12.91 -7.20 -9.72
CA GLN A 213 12.72 -8.63 -9.55
C GLN A 213 12.92 -9.12 -8.11
N ALA A 214 13.65 -8.40 -7.24
CA ALA A 214 13.85 -8.83 -5.85
C ALA A 214 12.57 -8.70 -5.00
N GLY A 215 11.63 -7.83 -5.38
CA GLY A 215 10.34 -7.70 -4.69
C GLY A 215 9.26 -8.63 -5.24
N VAL A 216 9.35 -8.98 -6.53
CA VAL A 216 8.47 -9.95 -7.20
C VAL A 216 8.81 -11.36 -6.72
#